data_AF-A0A964UIL0-F1
#
_entry.id   AF-A0A964UIL0-F1
#
_cell.length_a   1.000
_cell.length_b   1.000
_cell.length_c   1.000
_cell.angle_alpha   90.00
_cell.angle_beta   90.00
_cell.angle_gamma   90.00
#
_symmetry.space_group_name_H-M   'P 1'
#
loop_
_entity.id
_entity.type
_entity.pdbx_description
1 polymer ?
#
loop_
_entity_poly.entity_id
_entity_poly.type
_entity_poly.pdbx_seq_one_letter_code
_entity_poly.pdbx_strand_id
1 'polypeptide(L)'
;MKPGGRPAFGVARPMKGGGSPGESQGGEQFPPLPGEDKPAAPEAPKPMPKGGATSDAMERLAERMSAVHESDSEVGGFEASVHKIKEQVLPRLLERVDPEAAATLSKEELSEEFRPIIMEVLAELKVTLNRREQFALEKVLIDELLGFGPLEELLNDPDVSDIMVNGPDQTYIEKKGKLVLAPIRFRDEQHLFQIAQRIVNQVGRRVDQTTPLADARLKDGSRVNVIVPPLSLRGTAISIRKFSEKPITLDMLKEFGSMSEKMCTALKIAGACRMNIVISGGTGSGKTTMLNALSKMIDPGERVLTIEDAAELRLQQPHWLPLETRPPNLEGQGAITIGDLVKNALRMRPDRIILGEIRGAECFDLLAAMNTGHDGSMCTLHANSPRECLGRMENMILMGDIKIPKEAISRQIAESVDLIVQVKRLRDGSRRTTNITEVIGMEGDVIVTQELFKFEYLDESEDGKIMGEFRSSGLRPYTLEKARQFGFDQAYLEACL
;
A
#
# COMPACT_ATOMS: atom_id res chain seq x y z
N MET A 1 21.12 19.18 -78.70
CA MET A 1 21.94 20.40 -78.90
C MET A 1 22.26 21.01 -77.54
N LYS A 2 23.51 21.43 -77.32
CA LYS A 2 23.92 22.57 -76.46
C LYS A 2 23.77 23.87 -77.31
N PRO A 3 23.86 25.12 -76.80
CA PRO A 3 24.77 25.66 -75.77
C PRO A 3 24.04 26.53 -74.70
N GLY A 4 24.65 27.25 -73.75
CA GLY A 4 26.03 27.53 -73.28
C GLY A 4 25.94 28.63 -72.17
N GLY A 5 26.94 29.04 -71.39
CA GLY A 5 28.36 28.68 -71.19
C GLY A 5 28.93 29.52 -70.00
N ARG A 6 30.05 29.09 -69.37
CA ARG A 6 30.73 29.79 -68.22
C ARG A 6 31.83 30.76 -68.72
N PRO A 7 32.60 31.49 -67.87
CA PRO A 7 33.66 30.98 -66.94
C PRO A 7 33.55 31.56 -65.49
N ALA A 8 34.15 31.07 -64.38
CA ALA A 8 35.27 30.16 -64.02
C ALA A 8 36.67 30.80 -63.79
N PHE A 9 37.25 30.62 -62.58
CA PHE A 9 38.69 30.58 -62.14
C PHE A 9 38.73 30.71 -60.58
N GLY A 10 39.66 30.19 -59.75
CA GLY A 10 40.73 29.18 -59.92
C GLY A 10 42.16 29.68 -59.57
N VAL A 11 43.10 28.98 -58.89
CA VAL A 11 43.13 27.70 -58.10
C VAL A 11 44.42 27.68 -57.22
N ALA A 12 44.43 27.32 -55.91
CA ALA A 12 45.68 26.94 -55.19
C ALA A 12 45.53 26.13 -53.86
N ARG A 13 46.40 25.13 -53.66
CA ARG A 13 46.80 24.51 -52.36
C ARG A 13 48.35 24.69 -52.17
N PRO A 14 49.12 23.88 -51.39
CA PRO A 14 49.78 24.32 -50.14
C PRO A 14 51.32 24.22 -50.18
N MET A 15 52.04 24.57 -49.08
CA MET A 15 53.18 23.81 -48.53
C MET A 15 53.96 24.54 -47.39
N LYS A 16 54.47 23.73 -46.43
CA LYS A 16 55.76 23.80 -45.68
C LYS A 16 56.23 25.13 -45.02
N GLY A 17 56.96 25.15 -43.89
CA GLY A 17 57.38 24.08 -42.96
C GLY A 17 58.80 24.30 -42.39
N GLY A 18 58.98 24.08 -41.07
CA GLY A 18 60.25 23.74 -40.38
C GLY A 18 61.31 24.83 -40.17
N GLY A 19 61.87 24.93 -38.95
CA GLY A 19 63.12 25.68 -38.67
C GLY A 19 63.32 26.18 -37.23
N SER A 20 63.98 25.38 -36.39
CA SER A 20 64.75 25.80 -35.18
C SER A 20 66.23 26.09 -35.61
N PRO A 21 67.25 26.46 -34.76
CA PRO A 21 67.36 26.33 -33.29
C PRO A 21 68.17 27.41 -32.50
N GLY A 22 68.39 27.16 -31.19
CA GLY A 22 69.46 27.71 -30.34
C GLY A 22 69.08 28.89 -29.41
N GLU A 23 69.78 29.19 -28.31
CA GLU A 23 70.61 28.41 -27.36
C GLU A 23 70.97 29.29 -26.14
N SER A 24 71.57 28.76 -25.05
CA SER A 24 72.08 29.45 -23.82
C SER A 24 71.03 30.13 -22.92
N GLN A 25 70.97 30.04 -21.57
CA GLN A 25 71.88 29.87 -20.41
C GLN A 25 72.07 31.17 -19.59
N GLY A 26 72.01 31.05 -18.26
CA GLY A 26 72.38 32.08 -17.26
C GLY A 26 71.21 32.97 -16.78
N GLY A 27 71.08 33.30 -15.50
CA GLY A 27 71.84 32.89 -14.31
C GLY A 27 71.26 33.52 -13.02
N GLU A 28 71.50 32.90 -11.86
CA GLU A 28 71.07 33.41 -10.55
C GLU A 28 71.92 34.61 -10.10
N GLN A 29 71.35 35.62 -9.42
CA GLN A 29 72.11 36.47 -8.48
C GLN A 29 71.28 37.09 -7.32
N PHE A 30 71.60 36.62 -6.10
CA PHE A 30 71.65 37.31 -4.79
C PHE A 30 70.36 37.62 -3.96
N PRO A 31 70.47 37.67 -2.59
CA PRO A 31 69.46 37.11 -1.69
C PRO A 31 69.03 38.12 -0.54
N PRO A 32 68.54 37.73 0.66
CA PRO A 32 67.57 38.52 1.44
C PRO A 32 68.15 39.39 2.59
N LEU A 33 67.31 40.25 3.18
CA LEU A 33 67.44 40.75 4.57
C LEU A 33 66.06 40.93 5.27
N PRO A 34 65.99 40.98 6.62
CA PRO A 34 64.80 40.54 7.40
C PRO A 34 64.21 41.55 8.43
N GLY A 35 63.07 41.18 9.03
CA GLY A 35 62.49 41.78 10.27
C GLY A 35 61.58 43.01 10.02
N GLU A 36 60.42 43.22 10.67
CA GLU A 36 59.96 42.81 12.01
C GLU A 36 58.42 42.62 12.09
N ASP A 37 57.96 42.02 13.18
CA ASP A 37 56.57 41.57 13.44
C ASP A 37 55.50 42.67 13.53
N LYS A 38 54.30 42.38 13.00
CA LYS A 38 53.01 42.90 13.52
C LYS A 38 51.91 41.83 13.46
N PRO A 39 50.99 41.77 14.46
CA PRO A 39 50.07 40.64 14.64
C PRO A 39 48.87 40.67 13.70
N ALA A 40 48.32 39.49 13.42
CA ALA A 40 47.26 39.27 12.45
C ALA A 40 45.86 39.74 12.93
N ALA A 41 45.09 40.30 12.00
CA ALA A 41 43.64 40.48 12.07
C ALA A 41 42.97 39.58 11.00
N PRO A 42 41.71 39.15 11.17
CA PRO A 42 41.24 37.88 10.60
C PRO A 42 40.92 37.92 9.10
N GLU A 43 41.21 36.79 8.43
CA GLU A 43 40.90 36.57 7.00
C GLU A 43 39.40 36.38 6.72
N ALA A 44 39.02 36.71 5.47
CA ALA A 44 37.69 36.53 4.93
C ALA A 44 37.31 35.04 4.72
N PRO A 45 36.01 34.69 4.70
CA PRO A 45 35.57 33.30 4.57
C PRO A 45 35.90 32.70 3.20
N LYS A 46 36.35 31.44 3.20
CA LYS A 46 36.66 30.65 1.99
C LYS A 46 35.38 30.29 1.21
N PRO A 47 35.45 30.15 -0.13
CA PRO A 47 34.28 29.87 -0.95
C PRO A 47 33.76 28.43 -0.76
N MET A 48 32.44 28.28 -0.74
CA MET A 48 31.76 26.97 -0.76
C MET A 48 31.97 26.25 -2.11
N PRO A 49 32.10 24.91 -2.12
CA PRO A 49 32.15 24.14 -3.36
C PRO A 49 30.77 24.13 -4.05
N LYS A 50 30.75 24.43 -5.35
CA LYS A 50 29.57 24.24 -6.21
C LYS A 50 29.68 22.94 -7.01
N GLY A 51 28.62 22.13 -7.00
CA GLY A 51 28.34 21.12 -8.02
C GLY A 51 28.60 19.68 -7.59
N GLY A 52 27.54 18.86 -7.57
CA GLY A 52 27.63 17.42 -7.23
C GLY A 52 26.31 16.61 -7.28
N ALA A 53 25.16 17.24 -7.56
CA ALA A 53 23.84 16.61 -7.41
C ALA A 53 23.57 15.36 -8.28
N THR A 54 24.43 15.04 -9.24
CA THR A 54 24.32 13.85 -10.11
C THR A 54 25.18 12.66 -9.64
N SER A 55 26.23 12.87 -8.84
CA SER A 55 27.04 11.77 -8.27
C SER A 55 26.27 11.05 -7.18
N ASP A 56 25.79 11.85 -6.23
CA ASP A 56 25.04 11.49 -5.04
C ASP A 56 23.77 10.65 -5.34
N ALA A 57 23.08 10.91 -6.45
CA ALA A 57 21.92 10.11 -6.86
C ALA A 57 22.28 8.67 -7.29
N MET A 58 23.45 8.46 -7.89
CA MET A 58 23.93 7.14 -8.31
C MET A 58 24.62 6.39 -7.16
N GLU A 59 25.29 7.08 -6.26
CA GLU A 59 25.80 6.51 -5.00
C GLU A 59 24.64 6.00 -4.13
N ARG A 60 23.61 6.82 -3.88
CA ARG A 60 22.40 6.37 -3.15
C ARG A 60 21.63 5.25 -3.84
N LEU A 61 21.74 5.10 -5.17
CA LEU A 61 21.21 3.95 -5.89
C LEU A 61 22.06 2.69 -5.64
N ALA A 62 23.39 2.82 -5.69
CA ALA A 62 24.33 1.73 -5.42
C ALA A 62 24.20 1.23 -3.97
N GLU A 63 24.15 2.14 -2.98
CA GLU A 63 23.93 1.82 -1.57
C GLU A 63 22.61 1.05 -1.35
N ARG A 64 21.53 1.49 -2.00
CA ARG A 64 20.23 0.78 -1.99
C ARG A 64 20.31 -0.60 -2.62
N MET A 65 21.14 -0.81 -3.64
CA MET A 65 21.34 -2.12 -4.25
C MET A 65 22.15 -3.05 -3.33
N SER A 66 23.11 -2.53 -2.57
CA SER A 66 23.87 -3.32 -1.58
C SER A 66 23.09 -3.64 -0.30
N ALA A 67 22.23 -2.73 0.18
CA ALA A 67 21.53 -2.86 1.46
C ALA A 67 20.44 -3.96 1.51
N VAL A 68 20.14 -4.62 0.38
CA VAL A 68 19.09 -5.64 0.25
C VAL A 68 19.55 -7.03 0.73
N HIS A 69 20.86 -7.23 1.00
CA HIS A 69 21.42 -8.59 1.09
C HIS A 69 21.85 -9.11 2.47
N GLU A 70 21.68 -8.37 3.57
CA GLU A 70 22.08 -8.85 4.91
C GLU A 70 20.92 -8.85 5.92
N SER A 71 20.28 -10.00 6.08
CA SER A 71 19.47 -10.31 7.27
C SER A 71 19.27 -11.83 7.47
N ASP A 72 20.35 -12.61 7.57
CA ASP A 72 20.26 -13.95 8.16
C ASP A 72 20.23 -13.80 9.70
N SER A 73 19.03 -13.84 10.27
CA SER A 73 18.84 -13.87 11.72
C SER A 73 18.88 -15.32 12.21
N GLU A 74 19.95 -15.72 12.90
CA GLU A 74 19.99 -16.99 13.61
C GLU A 74 18.87 -17.05 14.67
N VAL A 75 17.92 -17.98 14.49
CA VAL A 75 16.83 -18.23 15.43
C VAL A 75 17.38 -18.98 16.65
N GLY A 76 17.08 -18.47 17.85
CA GLY A 76 17.65 -18.95 19.11
C GLY A 76 17.34 -20.41 19.45
N GLY A 77 18.19 -21.01 20.28
CA GLY A 77 18.29 -22.47 20.48
C GLY A 77 17.08 -23.23 21.06
N PHE A 78 15.94 -22.59 21.34
CA PHE A 78 14.69 -23.28 21.69
C PHE A 78 13.89 -23.65 20.43
N GLU A 79 13.60 -22.67 19.57
CA GLU A 79 12.86 -22.88 18.31
C GLU A 79 13.66 -23.71 17.32
N ALA A 80 14.97 -23.49 17.23
CA ALA A 80 15.88 -24.33 16.43
C ALA A 80 15.88 -25.80 16.87
N SER A 81 15.74 -26.07 18.19
CA SER A 81 15.63 -27.43 18.73
C SER A 81 14.30 -28.08 18.34
N VAL A 82 13.17 -27.36 18.44
CA VAL A 82 11.85 -27.86 18.02
C VAL A 82 11.81 -28.12 16.50
N HIS A 83 12.37 -27.24 15.68
CA HIS A 83 12.44 -27.42 14.22
C HIS A 83 13.24 -28.67 13.82
N LYS A 84 14.40 -28.88 14.45
CA LYS A 84 15.24 -30.06 14.21
C LYS A 84 14.57 -31.38 14.61
N ILE A 85 13.70 -31.36 15.62
CA ILE A 85 12.91 -32.54 16.04
C ILE A 85 11.73 -32.76 15.09
N LYS A 86 11.04 -31.68 14.65
CA LYS A 86 9.98 -31.73 13.62
C LYS A 86 10.46 -32.48 12.37
N GLU A 87 11.64 -32.16 11.86
CA GLU A 87 12.23 -32.82 10.68
C GLU A 87 12.43 -34.33 10.84
N GLN A 88 12.63 -34.83 12.06
CA GLN A 88 12.81 -36.27 12.33
C GLN A 88 11.49 -37.02 12.58
N VAL A 89 10.51 -36.32 13.16
CA VAL A 89 9.20 -36.87 13.55
C VAL A 89 8.21 -36.88 12.39
N LEU A 90 8.15 -35.79 11.62
CA LEU A 90 7.15 -35.60 10.56
C LEU A 90 7.14 -36.69 9.48
N PRO A 91 8.27 -37.23 8.98
CA PRO A 91 8.23 -38.31 7.98
C PRO A 91 7.57 -39.59 8.51
N ARG A 92 7.93 -40.02 9.73
CA ARG A 92 7.33 -41.21 10.39
C ARG A 92 5.87 -41.03 10.75
N LEU A 93 5.46 -39.78 11.00
CA LEU A 93 4.07 -39.44 11.26
C LEU A 93 3.24 -39.59 9.98
N LEU A 94 3.76 -39.11 8.84
CA LEU A 94 3.12 -39.24 7.52
C LEU A 94 3.05 -40.70 7.03
N GLU A 95 4.02 -41.55 7.38
CA GLU A 95 3.97 -43.00 7.07
C GLU A 95 2.85 -43.75 7.81
N ARG A 96 2.32 -43.19 8.91
CA ARG A 96 1.31 -43.80 9.78
C ARG A 96 -0.10 -43.23 9.59
N VAL A 97 -0.25 -42.25 8.72
CA VAL A 97 -1.48 -41.47 8.54
C VAL A 97 -2.03 -41.75 7.15
N ASP A 98 -3.25 -42.29 7.09
CA ASP A 98 -4.00 -42.41 5.84
C ASP A 98 -4.51 -41.02 5.40
N PRO A 99 -4.08 -40.49 4.24
CA PRO A 99 -4.51 -39.18 3.76
C PRO A 99 -6.02 -39.11 3.44
N GLU A 100 -6.65 -40.23 3.06
CA GLU A 100 -8.09 -40.25 2.73
C GLU A 100 -8.93 -40.21 4.01
N ALA A 101 -8.57 -41.01 5.03
CA ALA A 101 -9.21 -40.94 6.34
C ALA A 101 -9.05 -39.54 6.96
N ALA A 102 -7.85 -38.97 6.87
CA ALA A 102 -7.54 -37.66 7.43
C ALA A 102 -8.31 -36.49 6.74
N ALA A 103 -8.80 -36.69 5.51
CA ALA A 103 -9.59 -35.69 4.80
C ALA A 103 -11.08 -35.63 5.24
N THR A 104 -11.55 -36.61 6.03
CA THR A 104 -12.98 -36.76 6.39
C THR A 104 -13.36 -36.27 7.79
N LEU A 105 -12.38 -35.98 8.64
CA LEU A 105 -12.55 -35.64 10.06
C LEU A 105 -12.45 -34.12 10.29
N SER A 106 -12.99 -33.61 11.40
CA SER A 106 -12.81 -32.22 11.83
C SER A 106 -11.40 -31.94 12.38
N LYS A 107 -10.97 -30.67 12.44
CA LYS A 107 -9.62 -30.30 12.95
C LYS A 107 -9.46 -30.75 14.41
N GLU A 108 -10.54 -30.72 15.18
CA GLU A 108 -10.63 -31.15 16.56
C GLU A 108 -10.44 -32.67 16.68
N GLU A 109 -11.21 -33.48 15.92
CA GLU A 109 -11.11 -34.94 15.92
C GLU A 109 -9.73 -35.43 15.44
N LEU A 110 -9.21 -34.84 14.36
CA LEU A 110 -7.84 -35.10 13.87
C LEU A 110 -6.78 -34.75 14.93
N SER A 111 -6.95 -33.65 15.65
CA SER A 111 -6.02 -33.28 16.72
C SER A 111 -6.03 -34.26 17.89
N GLU A 112 -7.14 -34.95 18.16
CA GLU A 112 -7.21 -35.97 19.20
C GLU A 112 -6.64 -37.32 18.73
N GLU A 113 -6.94 -37.74 17.50
CA GLU A 113 -6.40 -38.97 16.88
C GLU A 113 -4.89 -38.91 16.64
N PHE A 114 -4.34 -37.76 16.27
CA PHE A 114 -2.90 -37.65 15.94
C PHE A 114 -2.00 -37.56 17.17
N ARG A 115 -2.51 -37.05 18.31
CA ARG A 115 -1.74 -36.97 19.57
C ARG A 115 -1.11 -38.30 20.00
N PRO A 116 -1.84 -39.44 20.12
CA PRO A 116 -1.23 -40.71 20.48
C PRO A 116 -0.18 -41.17 19.46
N ILE A 117 -0.39 -40.94 18.16
CA ILE A 117 0.58 -41.29 17.10
C ILE A 117 1.86 -40.46 17.24
N ILE A 118 1.75 -39.14 17.50
CA ILE A 118 2.90 -38.27 17.77
C ILE A 118 3.68 -38.76 19.00
N MET A 119 2.99 -39.18 20.06
CA MET A 119 3.63 -39.73 21.26
C MET A 119 4.37 -41.05 21.00
N GLU A 120 3.79 -41.95 20.20
CA GLU A 120 4.43 -43.21 19.81
C GLU A 120 5.71 -42.94 18.98
N VAL A 121 5.64 -42.08 17.97
CA VAL A 121 6.80 -41.69 17.14
C VAL A 121 7.91 -41.05 17.99
N LEU A 122 7.58 -40.20 18.97
CA LEU A 122 8.55 -39.61 19.88
C LEU A 122 9.23 -40.65 20.79
N ALA A 123 8.47 -41.62 21.29
CA ALA A 123 8.98 -42.71 22.12
C ALA A 123 9.93 -43.64 21.33
N GLU A 124 9.58 -44.00 20.09
CA GLU A 124 10.44 -44.79 19.19
C GLU A 124 11.76 -44.09 18.88
N LEU A 125 11.69 -42.79 18.57
CA LEU A 125 12.86 -41.95 18.30
C LEU A 125 13.69 -41.64 19.56
N LYS A 126 13.19 -42.01 20.74
CA LYS A 126 13.81 -41.75 22.05
C LYS A 126 14.07 -40.25 22.30
N VAL A 127 13.20 -39.39 21.75
CA VAL A 127 13.32 -37.94 21.95
C VAL A 127 12.76 -37.57 23.32
N THR A 128 13.64 -37.20 24.25
CA THR A 128 13.24 -36.69 25.56
C THR A 128 12.92 -35.20 25.44
N LEU A 129 11.63 -34.86 25.49
CA LEU A 129 11.14 -33.48 25.52
C LEU A 129 10.63 -33.11 26.91
N ASN A 130 10.82 -31.86 27.32
CA ASN A 130 10.07 -31.32 28.44
C ASN A 130 8.63 -30.98 28.00
N ARG A 131 7.70 -30.83 28.97
CA ARG A 131 6.27 -30.62 28.69
C ARG A 131 5.97 -29.38 27.82
N ARG A 132 6.83 -28.36 27.83
CA ARG A 132 6.70 -27.15 27.00
C ARG A 132 7.13 -27.41 25.56
N GLU A 133 8.24 -28.13 25.36
CA GLU A 133 8.72 -28.53 24.04
C GLU A 133 7.76 -29.52 23.38
N GLN A 134 7.25 -30.48 24.13
CA GLN A 134 6.24 -31.45 23.70
C GLN A 134 4.98 -30.75 23.19
N PHE A 135 4.43 -29.79 23.96
CA PHE A 135 3.25 -29.03 23.55
C PHE A 135 3.51 -28.12 22.33
N ALA A 136 4.70 -27.50 22.25
CA ALA A 136 5.10 -26.71 21.09
C ALA A 136 5.23 -27.58 19.82
N LEU A 137 5.84 -28.76 19.93
CA LEU A 137 5.99 -29.70 18.82
C LEU A 137 4.65 -30.30 18.39
N GLU A 138 3.77 -30.69 19.33
CA GLU A 138 2.39 -31.10 19.02
C GLU A 138 1.69 -30.04 18.17
N LYS A 139 1.70 -28.77 18.63
CA LYS A 139 1.08 -27.67 17.89
C LYS A 139 1.66 -27.54 16.48
N VAL A 140 2.99 -27.50 16.35
CA VAL A 140 3.67 -27.36 15.05
C VAL A 140 3.37 -28.52 14.10
N LEU A 141 3.27 -29.76 14.59
CA LEU A 141 2.91 -30.92 13.77
C LEU A 141 1.43 -30.87 13.33
N ILE A 142 0.52 -30.52 14.25
CA ILE A 142 -0.91 -30.34 13.96
C ILE A 142 -1.12 -29.23 12.91
N ASP A 143 -0.40 -28.11 13.05
CA ASP A 143 -0.47 -26.99 12.13
C ASP A 143 0.17 -27.30 10.76
N GLU A 144 1.18 -28.20 10.68
CA GLU A 144 1.70 -28.74 9.42
C GLU A 144 0.66 -29.59 8.68
N LEU A 145 -0.01 -30.49 9.42
CA LEU A 145 -0.91 -31.51 8.89
C LEU A 145 -2.30 -30.97 8.56
N LEU A 146 -2.81 -30.05 9.38
CA LEU A 146 -4.20 -29.56 9.31
C LEU A 146 -4.31 -28.05 9.04
N GLY A 147 -3.29 -27.28 9.42
CA GLY A 147 -3.22 -25.84 9.21
C GLY A 147 -2.53 -25.46 7.89
N PHE A 148 -1.95 -24.26 7.87
CA PHE A 148 -1.17 -23.74 6.75
C PHE A 148 0.34 -23.99 6.88
N GLY A 149 0.75 -24.91 7.76
CA GLY A 149 2.15 -25.29 8.00
C GLY A 149 3.02 -24.09 8.36
N PRO A 150 4.17 -23.88 7.68
CA PRO A 150 5.08 -22.77 7.99
C PRO A 150 4.43 -21.37 7.95
N LEU A 151 3.31 -21.21 7.23
CA LEU A 151 2.59 -19.93 7.17
C LEU A 151 1.85 -19.58 8.46
N GLU A 152 1.49 -20.56 9.31
CA GLU A 152 0.73 -20.31 10.54
C GLU A 152 1.48 -19.36 11.48
N GLU A 153 2.80 -19.47 11.58
CA GLU A 153 3.62 -18.56 12.40
C GLU A 153 3.51 -17.10 11.92
N LEU A 154 3.62 -16.88 10.60
CA LEU A 154 3.51 -15.56 9.99
C LEU A 154 2.08 -15.00 10.01
N LEU A 155 1.07 -15.87 9.89
CA LEU A 155 -0.35 -15.51 9.99
C LEU A 155 -0.72 -15.10 11.42
N ASN A 156 -0.14 -15.74 12.44
CA ASN A 156 -0.36 -15.38 13.84
C ASN A 156 0.47 -14.18 14.33
N ASP A 157 1.52 -13.75 13.62
CA ASP A 157 2.35 -12.58 14.01
C ASP A 157 1.66 -11.22 13.70
N PRO A 158 1.24 -10.43 14.70
CA PRO A 158 0.50 -9.18 14.48
C PRO A 158 1.36 -8.04 13.90
N ASP A 159 2.69 -8.16 13.85
CA ASP A 159 3.59 -7.17 13.23
C ASP A 159 3.74 -7.38 11.70
N VAL A 160 3.25 -8.50 11.15
CA VAL A 160 3.24 -8.82 9.70
C VAL A 160 1.96 -8.32 9.03
N SER A 161 2.08 -7.58 7.91
CA SER A 161 0.92 -7.14 7.11
C SER A 161 0.73 -7.92 5.79
N ASP A 162 1.81 -8.33 5.15
CA ASP A 162 1.79 -9.02 3.86
C ASP A 162 2.82 -10.17 3.89
N ILE A 163 2.50 -11.32 3.29
CA ILE A 163 3.35 -12.51 3.16
C ILE A 163 3.43 -12.87 1.68
N MET A 164 4.64 -13.04 1.13
CA MET A 164 4.86 -13.32 -0.29
C MET A 164 5.80 -14.52 -0.44
N VAL A 165 5.23 -15.69 -0.74
CA VAL A 165 5.95 -16.93 -1.03
C VAL A 165 6.21 -17.00 -2.54
N ASN A 166 7.49 -17.08 -2.92
CA ASN A 166 7.93 -17.16 -4.33
C ASN A 166 8.35 -18.58 -4.75
N GLY A 167 8.21 -19.55 -3.85
CA GLY A 167 8.67 -20.94 -3.96
C GLY A 167 9.02 -21.50 -2.57
N PRO A 168 9.41 -22.78 -2.46
CA PRO A 168 9.59 -23.45 -1.16
C PRO A 168 10.69 -22.85 -0.28
N ASP A 169 11.74 -22.29 -0.87
CA ASP A 169 12.91 -21.74 -0.16
C ASP A 169 12.87 -20.22 0.06
N GLN A 170 11.88 -19.50 -0.48
CA GLN A 170 11.86 -18.03 -0.47
C GLN A 170 10.49 -17.47 -0.10
N THR A 171 10.39 -16.96 1.13
CA THR A 171 9.25 -16.18 1.61
C THR A 171 9.70 -14.80 2.08
N TYR A 172 9.03 -13.75 1.62
CA TYR A 172 9.16 -12.39 2.14
C TYR A 172 7.95 -12.01 3.00
N ILE A 173 8.16 -11.09 3.94
CA ILE A 173 7.10 -10.48 4.74
C ILE A 173 7.25 -8.96 4.80
N GLU A 174 6.14 -8.22 4.80
CA GLU A 174 6.14 -6.80 5.18
C GLU A 174 5.97 -6.68 6.70
N LYS A 175 7.01 -6.20 7.39
CA LYS A 175 6.97 -5.80 8.80
C LYS A 175 7.22 -4.30 8.90
N LYS A 176 6.31 -3.57 9.57
CA LYS A 176 6.41 -2.12 9.82
C LYS A 176 6.71 -1.28 8.56
N GLY A 177 6.15 -1.66 7.40
CA GLY A 177 6.31 -0.93 6.13
C GLY A 177 7.56 -1.29 5.31
N LYS A 178 8.37 -2.27 5.77
CA LYS A 178 9.58 -2.75 5.10
C LYS A 178 9.44 -4.23 4.76
N LEU A 179 9.89 -4.62 3.56
CA LEU A 179 10.01 -6.03 3.17
C LEU A 179 11.30 -6.63 3.76
N VAL A 180 11.18 -7.80 4.36
CA VAL A 180 12.30 -8.60 4.88
C VAL A 180 12.11 -10.06 4.50
N LEU A 181 13.19 -10.84 4.44
CA LEU A 181 13.11 -12.29 4.25
C LEU A 181 12.57 -12.93 5.54
N ALA A 182 11.62 -13.85 5.41
CA ALA A 182 11.06 -14.57 6.55
C ALA A 182 11.91 -15.82 6.87
N PRO A 183 12.14 -16.15 8.16
CA PRO A 183 12.93 -17.32 8.57
C PRO A 183 12.14 -18.64 8.46
N ILE A 184 11.23 -18.76 7.48
CA ILE A 184 10.44 -19.97 7.23
C ILE A 184 10.81 -20.60 5.88
N ARG A 185 10.71 -21.93 5.79
CA ARG A 185 10.85 -22.69 4.54
C ARG A 185 9.80 -23.79 4.47
N PHE A 186 9.43 -24.16 3.26
CA PHE A 186 8.62 -25.34 2.98
C PHE A 186 9.54 -26.52 2.67
N ARG A 187 9.16 -27.73 3.10
CA ARG A 187 9.92 -28.96 2.86
C ARG A 187 10.31 -29.16 1.38
N ASP A 188 9.36 -28.91 0.49
CA ASP A 188 9.49 -29.06 -0.96
C ASP A 188 8.33 -28.32 -1.68
N GLU A 189 8.40 -28.24 -3.01
CA GLU A 189 7.35 -27.65 -3.86
C GLU A 189 6.01 -28.38 -3.74
N GLN A 190 6.02 -29.71 -3.55
CA GLN A 190 4.79 -30.50 -3.42
C GLN A 190 4.03 -30.14 -2.13
N HIS A 191 4.75 -29.88 -1.04
CA HIS A 191 4.20 -29.43 0.23
C HIS A 191 3.62 -28.02 0.14
N LEU A 192 4.33 -27.10 -0.53
CA LEU A 192 3.82 -25.76 -0.80
C LEU A 192 2.54 -25.79 -1.66
N PHE A 193 2.52 -26.60 -2.72
CA PHE A 193 1.35 -26.83 -3.54
C PHE A 193 0.17 -27.42 -2.74
N GLN A 194 0.41 -28.39 -1.85
CA GLN A 194 -0.62 -28.95 -0.96
C GLN A 194 -1.18 -27.91 0.02
N ILE A 195 -0.36 -26.99 0.55
CA ILE A 195 -0.83 -25.87 1.38
C ILE A 195 -1.69 -24.91 0.56
N ALA A 196 -1.24 -24.56 -0.66
CA ALA A 196 -2.01 -23.72 -1.58
C ALA A 196 -3.38 -24.33 -1.91
N GLN A 197 -3.44 -25.64 -2.20
CA GLN A 197 -4.69 -26.36 -2.41
C GLN A 197 -5.58 -26.35 -1.16
N ARG A 198 -5.04 -26.59 0.04
CA ARG A 198 -5.81 -26.51 1.30
C ARG A 198 -6.46 -25.13 1.50
N ILE A 199 -5.71 -24.04 1.27
CA ILE A 199 -6.22 -22.66 1.37
C ILE A 199 -7.39 -22.43 0.40
N VAL A 200 -7.22 -22.82 -0.86
CA VAL A 200 -8.20 -22.57 -1.93
C VAL A 200 -9.44 -23.46 -1.77
N ASN A 201 -9.28 -24.70 -1.33
CA ASN A 201 -10.38 -25.63 -1.08
C ASN A 201 -11.28 -25.19 0.09
N GLN A 202 -10.73 -24.55 1.14
CA GLN A 202 -11.52 -24.04 2.27
C GLN A 202 -12.58 -23.00 1.87
N VAL A 203 -12.42 -22.32 0.72
CA VAL A 203 -13.41 -21.37 0.17
C VAL A 203 -14.22 -21.94 -0.99
N GLY A 204 -14.23 -23.26 -1.16
CA GLY A 204 -14.99 -23.94 -2.23
C GLY A 204 -14.45 -23.66 -3.64
N ARG A 205 -13.19 -23.26 -3.76
CA ARG A 205 -12.49 -23.08 -5.05
C ARG A 205 -11.51 -24.23 -5.27
N ARG A 206 -10.86 -24.26 -6.43
CA ARG A 206 -9.88 -25.28 -6.83
C ARG A 206 -8.68 -24.63 -7.52
N VAL A 207 -7.49 -25.18 -7.29
CA VAL A 207 -6.26 -24.79 -8.00
C VAL A 207 -5.50 -26.04 -8.45
N ASP A 208 -5.16 -26.10 -9.74
CA ASP A 208 -4.37 -27.16 -10.38
C ASP A 208 -3.83 -26.71 -11.75
N GLN A 209 -3.23 -27.62 -12.53
CA GLN A 209 -2.65 -27.29 -13.85
C GLN A 209 -3.68 -26.83 -14.90
N THR A 210 -4.98 -27.14 -14.71
CA THR A 210 -6.07 -26.67 -15.59
C THR A 210 -6.67 -25.36 -15.11
N THR A 211 -6.65 -25.11 -13.81
CA THR A 211 -7.07 -23.85 -13.17
C THR A 211 -5.89 -23.29 -12.36
N PRO A 212 -4.86 -22.73 -13.01
CA PRO A 212 -3.58 -22.40 -12.36
C PRO A 212 -3.56 -21.07 -11.59
N LEU A 213 -4.72 -20.40 -11.48
CA LEU A 213 -4.91 -19.15 -10.75
C LEU A 213 -6.09 -19.30 -9.80
N ALA A 214 -5.92 -18.89 -8.54
CA ALA A 214 -7.01 -18.85 -7.58
C ALA A 214 -6.84 -17.72 -6.57
N ASP A 215 -7.90 -16.92 -6.39
CA ASP A 215 -8.05 -16.03 -5.24
C ASP A 215 -8.88 -16.72 -4.16
N ALA A 216 -8.54 -16.52 -2.89
CA ALA A 216 -9.21 -17.07 -1.74
C ALA A 216 -9.23 -16.07 -0.57
N ARG A 217 -10.05 -16.37 0.45
CA ARG A 217 -10.17 -15.58 1.66
C ARG A 217 -10.16 -16.46 2.89
N LEU A 218 -9.20 -16.23 3.77
CA LEU A 218 -9.06 -16.96 5.03
C LEU A 218 -10.14 -16.52 6.05
N LYS A 219 -10.33 -17.33 7.10
CA LYS A 219 -11.37 -17.12 8.13
C LYS A 219 -11.19 -15.83 8.95
N ASP A 220 -9.96 -15.35 9.09
CA ASP A 220 -9.60 -14.04 9.68
C ASP A 220 -9.95 -12.85 8.77
N GLY A 221 -10.32 -13.13 7.51
CA GLY A 221 -10.63 -12.16 6.48
C GLY A 221 -9.46 -11.83 5.55
N SER A 222 -8.27 -12.41 5.78
CA SER A 222 -7.06 -12.20 4.97
C SER A 222 -7.26 -12.68 3.54
N ARG A 223 -6.73 -11.92 2.56
CA ARG A 223 -6.85 -12.26 1.15
C ARG A 223 -5.64 -13.04 0.69
N VAL A 224 -5.86 -14.10 -0.08
CA VAL A 224 -4.80 -14.94 -0.65
C VAL A 224 -4.95 -15.00 -2.16
N ASN A 225 -3.88 -14.73 -2.88
CA ASN A 225 -3.75 -15.05 -4.30
C ASN A 225 -2.75 -16.21 -4.45
N VAL A 226 -3.11 -17.19 -5.28
CA VAL A 226 -2.30 -18.37 -5.60
C VAL A 226 -2.09 -18.45 -7.10
N ILE A 227 -0.85 -18.69 -7.52
CA ILE A 227 -0.47 -19.02 -8.88
C ILE A 227 0.45 -20.24 -8.90
N VAL A 228 0.17 -21.19 -9.79
CA VAL A 228 0.89 -22.48 -9.89
C VAL A 228 1.42 -22.70 -11.32
N PRO A 229 2.33 -23.68 -11.54
CA PRO A 229 2.73 -24.08 -12.87
C PRO A 229 1.52 -24.48 -13.75
N PRO A 230 1.54 -24.18 -15.07
CA PRO A 230 2.68 -23.69 -15.84
C PRO A 230 2.87 -22.16 -15.82
N LEU A 231 1.99 -21.38 -15.19
CA LEU A 231 2.06 -19.92 -15.23
C LEU A 231 3.17 -19.35 -14.34
N SER A 232 3.38 -19.93 -13.15
CA SER A 232 4.54 -19.61 -12.33
C SER A 232 5.71 -20.53 -12.66
N LEU A 233 6.77 -19.96 -13.24
CA LEU A 233 7.95 -20.70 -13.72
C LEU A 233 8.88 -21.19 -12.60
N ARG A 234 8.66 -20.78 -11.35
CA ARG A 234 9.50 -21.12 -10.19
C ARG A 234 8.83 -22.10 -9.21
N GLY A 235 7.69 -22.68 -9.61
CA GLY A 235 6.82 -23.44 -8.70
C GLY A 235 5.66 -22.60 -8.19
N THR A 236 5.02 -23.05 -7.14
CA THR A 236 3.84 -22.42 -6.54
C THR A 236 4.24 -21.09 -5.88
N ALA A 237 3.47 -20.04 -6.12
CA ALA A 237 3.60 -18.77 -5.42
C ALA A 237 2.28 -18.38 -4.75
N ILE A 238 2.40 -17.82 -3.54
CA ILE A 238 1.28 -17.43 -2.68
C ILE A 238 1.52 -16.01 -2.19
N SER A 239 0.58 -15.11 -2.45
CA SER A 239 0.59 -13.75 -1.89
C SER A 239 -0.58 -13.59 -0.93
N ILE A 240 -0.29 -13.41 0.36
CA ILE A 240 -1.29 -13.17 1.41
C ILE A 240 -1.20 -11.70 1.83
N ARG A 241 -2.29 -10.96 1.72
CA ARG A 241 -2.47 -9.70 2.46
C ARG A 241 -3.26 -9.98 3.72
N LYS A 242 -2.62 -9.82 4.87
CA LYS A 242 -3.24 -10.08 6.16
C LYS A 242 -4.30 -9.03 6.47
N PHE A 243 -5.36 -9.48 7.14
CA PHE A 243 -6.38 -8.59 7.66
C PHE A 243 -5.88 -7.93 8.96
N SER A 244 -5.66 -6.62 8.95
CA SER A 244 -5.16 -5.91 10.14
C SER A 244 -6.22 -5.85 11.23
N GLU A 245 -5.98 -6.54 12.35
CA GLU A 245 -6.90 -6.55 13.51
C GLU A 245 -7.04 -5.19 14.21
N LYS A 246 -6.03 -4.32 14.14
CA LYS A 246 -6.02 -3.02 14.84
C LYS A 246 -6.50 -1.88 13.93
N PRO A 247 -7.68 -1.27 14.18
CA PRO A 247 -8.21 -0.19 13.34
C PRO A 247 -7.58 1.17 13.70
N ILE A 248 -6.72 1.68 12.82
CA ILE A 248 -6.08 3.01 12.92
C ILE A 248 -7.14 4.12 13.03
N THR A 249 -6.91 5.12 13.89
CA THR A 249 -7.78 6.30 14.09
C THR A 249 -7.18 7.57 13.49
N LEU A 250 -7.99 8.64 13.36
CA LEU A 250 -7.49 9.97 13.01
C LEU A 250 -6.45 10.50 14.02
N ASP A 251 -6.64 10.21 15.32
CA ASP A 251 -5.66 10.58 16.36
C ASP A 251 -4.33 9.85 16.20
N MET A 252 -4.35 8.54 15.88
CA MET A 252 -3.14 7.79 15.58
C MET A 252 -2.45 8.34 14.32
N LEU A 253 -3.20 8.70 13.26
CA LEU A 253 -2.62 9.33 12.07
C LEU A 253 -1.98 10.70 12.38
N LYS A 254 -2.58 11.50 13.26
CA LYS A 254 -1.98 12.74 13.80
C LYS A 254 -0.69 12.44 14.57
N GLU A 255 -0.71 11.47 15.48
CA GLU A 255 0.47 11.03 16.27
C GLU A 255 1.61 10.50 15.39
N PHE A 256 1.28 9.82 14.28
CA PHE A 256 2.26 9.37 13.27
C PHE A 256 2.81 10.52 12.38
N GLY A 257 2.34 11.76 12.56
CA GLY A 257 2.73 12.91 11.74
C GLY A 257 2.13 12.90 10.32
N SER A 258 1.08 12.12 10.07
CA SER A 258 0.39 12.06 8.77
C SER A 258 -0.48 13.29 8.49
N MET A 259 -0.85 14.06 9.52
CA MET A 259 -1.64 15.30 9.43
C MET A 259 -1.37 16.19 10.67
N SER A 260 -1.75 17.47 10.63
CA SER A 260 -1.74 18.33 11.81
C SER A 260 -2.96 18.10 12.72
N GLU A 261 -2.92 18.64 13.94
CA GLU A 261 -4.06 18.64 14.85
C GLU A 261 -5.29 19.35 14.28
N LYS A 262 -5.10 20.53 13.65
CA LYS A 262 -6.17 21.26 12.95
C LYS A 262 -6.84 20.42 11.87
N MET A 263 -6.05 19.75 11.03
CA MET A 263 -6.57 18.82 10.01
C MET A 263 -7.32 17.65 10.64
N CYS A 264 -6.80 17.08 11.73
CA CYS A 264 -7.48 16.01 12.46
C CYS A 264 -8.85 16.46 12.98
N THR A 265 -8.93 17.63 13.61
CA THR A 265 -10.20 18.21 14.10
C THR A 265 -11.18 18.48 12.95
N ALA A 266 -10.72 19.09 11.85
CA ALA A 266 -11.56 19.33 10.67
C ALA A 266 -12.11 18.03 10.07
N LEU A 267 -11.29 16.97 9.95
CA LEU A 267 -11.72 15.67 9.44
C LEU A 267 -12.67 14.93 10.39
N LYS A 268 -12.47 15.04 11.71
CA LYS A 268 -13.40 14.51 12.71
C LYS A 268 -14.79 15.13 12.55
N ILE A 269 -14.84 16.45 12.48
CA ILE A 269 -16.08 17.21 12.30
C ILE A 269 -16.74 16.87 10.95
N ALA A 270 -15.98 16.80 9.86
CA ALA A 270 -16.53 16.48 8.54
C ALA A 270 -17.23 15.11 8.48
N GLY A 271 -16.62 14.07 9.08
CA GLY A 271 -17.23 12.74 9.15
C GLY A 271 -18.50 12.71 10.01
N ALA A 272 -18.52 13.46 11.12
CA ALA A 272 -19.69 13.58 12.00
C ALA A 272 -20.83 14.39 11.36
N CYS A 273 -20.52 15.50 10.67
CA CYS A 273 -21.50 16.41 10.07
C CYS A 273 -22.00 15.96 8.69
N ARG A 274 -21.97 14.65 8.41
CA ARG A 274 -22.42 14.03 7.15
C ARG A 274 -21.90 14.72 5.88
N MET A 275 -20.64 15.14 5.87
CA MET A 275 -20.00 15.60 4.63
C MET A 275 -19.70 14.39 3.73
N ASN A 276 -19.95 14.53 2.43
CA ASN A 276 -19.63 13.52 1.42
C ASN A 276 -18.13 13.61 1.07
N ILE A 277 -17.35 12.58 1.40
CA ILE A 277 -15.87 12.63 1.34
C ILE A 277 -15.33 11.64 0.31
N VAL A 278 -14.52 12.14 -0.63
CA VAL A 278 -13.74 11.33 -1.58
C VAL A 278 -12.28 11.27 -1.10
N ILE A 279 -11.81 10.09 -0.71
CA ILE A 279 -10.42 9.88 -0.30
C ILE A 279 -9.60 9.50 -1.55
N SER A 280 -8.67 10.36 -1.97
CA SER A 280 -7.89 10.19 -3.20
C SER A 280 -6.41 9.87 -2.92
N GLY A 281 -5.79 9.06 -3.79
CA GLY A 281 -4.39 8.64 -3.60
C GLY A 281 -3.93 7.45 -4.43
N GLY A 282 -2.62 7.36 -4.63
CA GLY A 282 -1.98 6.21 -5.31
C GLY A 282 -2.09 4.89 -4.54
N THR A 283 -1.58 3.81 -5.12
CA THR A 283 -1.53 2.48 -4.47
C THR A 283 -0.68 2.54 -3.20
N GLY A 284 -1.13 1.89 -2.11
CA GLY A 284 -0.39 1.85 -0.84
C GLY A 284 -0.28 3.18 -0.07
N SER A 285 -0.95 4.26 -0.53
CA SER A 285 -0.95 5.58 0.11
C SER A 285 -1.71 5.66 1.44
N GLY A 286 -2.56 4.66 1.74
CA GLY A 286 -3.40 4.64 2.95
C GLY A 286 -4.84 5.10 2.74
N LYS A 287 -5.39 5.07 1.51
CA LYS A 287 -6.78 5.46 1.24
C LYS A 287 -7.80 4.73 2.12
N THR A 288 -7.82 3.40 2.09
CA THR A 288 -8.75 2.59 2.90
C THR A 288 -8.54 2.81 4.39
N THR A 289 -7.28 3.02 4.81
CA THR A 289 -6.94 3.38 6.20
C THR A 289 -7.55 4.71 6.62
N MET A 290 -7.49 5.74 5.77
CA MET A 290 -8.11 7.05 6.01
C MET A 290 -9.65 6.93 6.04
N LEU A 291 -10.24 6.19 5.10
CA LEU A 291 -11.69 5.96 5.09
C LEU A 291 -12.15 5.26 6.38
N ASN A 292 -11.43 4.21 6.81
CA ASN A 292 -11.75 3.47 8.03
C ASN A 292 -11.45 4.26 9.32
N ALA A 293 -10.59 5.28 9.25
CA ALA A 293 -10.37 6.23 10.34
C ALA A 293 -11.48 7.29 10.41
N LEU A 294 -11.96 7.78 9.26
CA LEU A 294 -13.12 8.68 9.14
C LEU A 294 -14.43 8.00 9.53
N SER A 295 -14.61 6.70 9.21
CA SER A 295 -15.85 5.97 9.52
C SER A 295 -16.12 5.85 11.02
N LYS A 296 -15.10 6.00 11.88
CA LYS A 296 -15.29 6.10 13.34
C LYS A 296 -16.08 7.33 13.78
N MET A 297 -16.21 8.34 12.92
CA MET A 297 -16.96 9.58 13.19
C MET A 297 -18.43 9.50 12.79
N ILE A 298 -18.86 8.41 12.15
CA ILE A 298 -20.27 8.16 11.82
C ILE A 298 -21.03 7.85 13.11
N ASP A 299 -22.18 8.48 13.30
CA ASP A 299 -23.01 8.28 14.49
C ASP A 299 -23.44 6.79 14.65
N PRO A 300 -23.33 6.19 15.85
CA PRO A 300 -23.67 4.79 16.08
C PRO A 300 -25.13 4.40 15.77
N GLY A 301 -26.05 5.36 15.71
CA GLY A 301 -27.45 5.15 15.33
C GLY A 301 -27.68 4.98 13.82
N GLU A 302 -26.70 5.34 12.98
CA GLU A 302 -26.82 5.26 11.52
C GLU A 302 -26.66 3.84 10.97
N ARG A 303 -27.50 3.49 9.99
CA ARG A 303 -27.37 2.27 9.20
C ARG A 303 -26.39 2.48 8.06
N VAL A 304 -25.20 1.88 8.17
CA VAL A 304 -24.13 2.05 7.18
C VAL A 304 -23.98 0.80 6.33
N LEU A 305 -24.03 0.94 5.02
CA LEU A 305 -23.72 -0.13 4.07
C LEU A 305 -22.34 0.12 3.46
N THR A 306 -21.41 -0.84 3.58
CA THR A 306 -20.13 -0.80 2.84
C THR A 306 -20.23 -1.71 1.62
N ILE A 307 -19.71 -1.27 0.48
CA ILE A 307 -19.66 -2.03 -0.77
C ILE A 307 -18.22 -2.04 -1.25
N GLU A 308 -17.65 -3.24 -1.42
CA GLU A 308 -16.23 -3.42 -1.74
C GLU A 308 -16.04 -4.59 -2.72
N ASP A 309 -15.01 -4.53 -3.58
CA ASP A 309 -14.66 -5.69 -4.42
C ASP A 309 -14.32 -6.92 -3.57
N ALA A 310 -13.62 -6.69 -2.46
CA ALA A 310 -13.46 -7.61 -1.35
C ALA A 310 -13.41 -6.81 -0.04
N ALA A 311 -14.10 -7.21 1.03
CA ALA A 311 -14.33 -6.34 2.19
C ALA A 311 -13.03 -6.07 2.98
N GLU A 312 -12.51 -4.85 2.93
CA GLU A 312 -11.34 -4.35 3.65
C GLU A 312 -11.75 -3.52 4.89
N LEU A 313 -12.97 -2.96 4.90
CA LEU A 313 -13.43 -2.06 5.96
C LEU A 313 -13.84 -2.79 7.25
N ARG A 314 -13.70 -2.09 8.37
CA ARG A 314 -14.13 -2.49 9.72
C ARG A 314 -14.73 -1.29 10.42
N LEU A 315 -16.04 -1.15 10.27
CA LEU A 315 -16.83 -0.13 10.96
C LEU A 315 -17.13 -0.56 12.40
N GLN A 316 -17.36 0.44 13.25
CA GLN A 316 -17.64 0.29 14.68
C GLN A 316 -19.13 0.48 14.98
N GLN A 317 -19.89 0.96 13.98
CA GLN A 317 -21.32 1.22 14.04
C GLN A 317 -22.07 -0.12 14.23
N PRO A 318 -22.93 -0.24 15.26
CA PRO A 318 -23.72 -1.45 15.50
C PRO A 318 -24.59 -1.87 14.30
N HIS A 319 -25.05 -0.91 13.49
CA HIS A 319 -25.95 -1.14 12.37
C HIS A 319 -25.23 -1.15 11.00
N TRP A 320 -24.03 -1.75 10.97
CA TRP A 320 -23.24 -1.92 9.76
C TRP A 320 -23.62 -3.19 8.99
N LEU A 321 -23.74 -3.08 7.67
CA LEU A 321 -23.90 -4.21 6.75
C LEU A 321 -22.82 -4.18 5.64
N PRO A 322 -21.82 -5.08 5.68
CA PRO A 322 -20.87 -5.23 4.59
C PRO A 322 -21.46 -6.01 3.41
N LEU A 323 -21.24 -5.50 2.21
CA LEU A 323 -21.57 -6.11 0.93
C LEU A 323 -20.28 -6.26 0.12
N GLU A 324 -20.14 -7.41 -0.55
CA GLU A 324 -18.95 -7.77 -1.32
C GLU A 324 -19.37 -8.14 -2.74
N THR A 325 -18.60 -7.72 -3.74
CA THR A 325 -18.85 -8.12 -5.13
C THR A 325 -18.70 -9.62 -5.32
N ARG A 326 -19.24 -10.13 -6.43
CA ARG A 326 -18.96 -11.49 -6.88
C ARG A 326 -18.30 -11.44 -8.26
N PRO A 327 -17.04 -11.89 -8.42
CA PRO A 327 -16.47 -12.04 -9.76
C PRO A 327 -17.25 -13.10 -10.56
N PRO A 328 -17.18 -13.07 -11.90
CA PRO A 328 -17.77 -14.12 -12.72
C PRO A 328 -17.17 -15.49 -12.41
N ASN A 329 -17.91 -16.55 -12.74
CA ASN A 329 -17.38 -17.91 -12.78
C ASN A 329 -16.40 -18.08 -13.96
N LEU A 330 -15.78 -19.27 -14.08
CA LEU A 330 -14.84 -19.60 -15.18
C LEU A 330 -15.46 -19.47 -16.59
N GLU A 331 -16.79 -19.47 -16.69
CA GLU A 331 -17.55 -19.33 -17.94
C GLU A 331 -17.94 -17.86 -18.23
N GLY A 332 -17.47 -16.91 -17.41
CA GLY A 332 -17.78 -15.47 -17.54
C GLY A 332 -19.14 -15.06 -16.97
N GLN A 333 -19.87 -15.95 -16.30
CA GLN A 333 -21.26 -15.75 -15.87
C GLN A 333 -21.39 -15.43 -14.38
N GLY A 334 -22.52 -14.83 -14.00
CA GLY A 334 -22.91 -14.67 -12.60
C GLY A 334 -22.13 -13.60 -11.81
N ALA A 335 -21.42 -12.70 -12.48
CA ALA A 335 -20.83 -11.54 -11.83
C ALA A 335 -21.90 -10.69 -11.12
N ILE A 336 -21.54 -10.09 -9.98
CA ILE A 336 -22.31 -9.07 -9.28
C ILE A 336 -21.34 -7.92 -9.04
N THR A 337 -21.53 -6.81 -9.76
CA THR A 337 -20.63 -5.67 -9.75
C THR A 337 -20.89 -4.72 -8.58
N ILE A 338 -19.97 -3.78 -8.35
CA ILE A 338 -20.18 -2.68 -7.40
C ILE A 338 -21.47 -1.89 -7.76
N GLY A 339 -21.70 -1.61 -9.05
CA GLY A 339 -22.90 -0.88 -9.50
C GLY A 339 -24.22 -1.63 -9.22
N ASP A 340 -24.23 -2.97 -9.33
CA ASP A 340 -25.38 -3.78 -8.95
C ASP A 340 -25.67 -3.68 -7.45
N LEU A 341 -24.62 -3.72 -6.63
CA LEU A 341 -24.74 -3.59 -5.17
C LEU A 341 -25.17 -2.19 -4.74
N VAL A 342 -24.70 -1.12 -5.39
CA VAL A 342 -25.15 0.26 -5.10
C VAL A 342 -26.64 0.41 -5.41
N LYS A 343 -27.09 -0.05 -6.59
CA LYS A 343 -28.52 -0.03 -6.99
C LYS A 343 -29.39 -0.87 -6.07
N ASN A 344 -28.86 -1.96 -5.52
CA ASN A 344 -29.56 -2.76 -4.52
C ASN A 344 -29.59 -2.06 -3.15
N ALA A 345 -28.46 -1.48 -2.71
CA ALA A 345 -28.31 -0.80 -1.42
C ALA A 345 -29.32 0.35 -1.24
N LEU A 346 -29.65 1.11 -2.28
CA LEU A 346 -30.70 2.14 -2.26
C LEU A 346 -32.08 1.62 -1.81
N ARG A 347 -32.36 0.31 -1.93
CA ARG A 347 -33.61 -0.33 -1.46
C ARG A 347 -33.52 -0.87 -0.03
N MET A 348 -32.33 -0.83 0.58
CA MET A 348 -32.04 -1.41 1.90
C MET A 348 -32.12 -0.39 3.05
N ARG A 349 -32.66 0.81 2.75
CA ARG A 349 -32.79 1.98 3.64
C ARG A 349 -31.48 2.29 4.40
N PRO A 350 -30.34 2.50 3.73
CA PRO A 350 -29.13 2.99 4.39
C PRO A 350 -29.32 4.45 4.83
N ASP A 351 -28.61 4.87 5.87
CA ASP A 351 -28.31 6.28 6.12
C ASP A 351 -27.07 6.70 5.32
N ARG A 352 -26.06 5.82 5.23
CA ARG A 352 -24.83 6.03 4.44
C ARG A 352 -24.50 4.84 3.54
N ILE A 353 -23.98 5.13 2.35
CA ILE A 353 -23.34 4.16 1.47
C ILE A 353 -21.85 4.49 1.39
N ILE A 354 -21.01 3.50 1.68
CA ILE A 354 -19.56 3.62 1.63
C ILE A 354 -19.01 2.69 0.57
N LEU A 355 -18.21 3.22 -0.34
CA LEU A 355 -17.59 2.45 -1.42
C LEU A 355 -16.09 2.30 -1.17
N GLY A 356 -15.60 1.07 -1.05
CA GLY A 356 -14.18 0.80 -0.79
C GLY A 356 -13.27 1.43 -1.84
N GLU A 357 -13.63 1.33 -3.12
CA GLU A 357 -12.94 1.97 -4.24
C GLU A 357 -13.90 2.19 -5.41
N ILE A 358 -13.86 3.34 -6.07
CA ILE A 358 -14.53 3.59 -7.35
C ILE A 358 -13.59 3.21 -8.50
N ARG A 359 -14.10 2.43 -9.44
CA ARG A 359 -13.38 1.88 -10.60
C ARG A 359 -14.05 2.18 -11.94
N GLY A 360 -15.34 2.54 -11.97
CA GLY A 360 -16.09 2.78 -13.20
C GLY A 360 -17.42 3.53 -13.01
N ALA A 361 -18.42 3.15 -13.82
CA ALA A 361 -19.69 3.87 -13.97
C ALA A 361 -20.55 3.94 -12.70
N GLU A 362 -20.32 3.07 -11.71
CA GLU A 362 -20.96 3.13 -10.39
C GLU A 362 -20.70 4.44 -9.63
N CYS A 363 -19.69 5.21 -10.06
CA CYS A 363 -19.48 6.58 -9.61
C CYS A 363 -20.74 7.44 -9.75
N PHE A 364 -21.50 7.28 -10.86
CA PHE A 364 -22.74 8.03 -11.06
C PHE A 364 -23.84 7.61 -10.08
N ASP A 365 -24.00 6.30 -9.86
CA ASP A 365 -24.98 5.76 -8.91
C ASP A 365 -24.69 6.20 -7.47
N LEU A 366 -23.40 6.33 -7.08
CA LEU A 366 -23.01 6.90 -5.77
C LEU A 366 -23.37 8.38 -5.66
N LEU A 367 -23.05 9.21 -6.66
CA LEU A 367 -23.34 10.64 -6.61
C LEU A 367 -24.86 10.89 -6.57
N ALA A 368 -25.63 10.07 -7.30
CA ALA A 368 -27.08 10.06 -7.18
C ALA A 368 -27.54 9.71 -5.75
N ALA A 369 -26.93 8.71 -5.11
CA ALA A 369 -27.21 8.36 -3.71
C ALA A 369 -26.94 9.52 -2.74
N MET A 370 -25.77 10.16 -2.88
CA MET A 370 -25.32 11.32 -2.11
C MET A 370 -26.31 12.49 -2.14
N ASN A 371 -26.99 12.71 -3.28
CA ASN A 371 -27.99 13.77 -3.42
C ASN A 371 -29.42 13.34 -3.03
N THR A 372 -29.67 12.04 -2.82
CA THR A 372 -31.03 11.49 -2.60
C THR A 372 -31.24 10.95 -1.17
N GLY A 373 -30.63 11.62 -0.18
CA GLY A 373 -30.85 11.34 1.24
C GLY A 373 -29.90 10.31 1.86
N HIS A 374 -28.76 10.05 1.22
CA HIS A 374 -27.67 9.23 1.76
C HIS A 374 -26.42 10.09 1.99
N ASP A 375 -26.60 11.18 2.74
CA ASP A 375 -25.56 12.16 3.03
C ASP A 375 -24.51 11.61 4.00
N GLY A 376 -23.27 12.12 3.93
CA GLY A 376 -22.15 11.58 4.69
C GLY A 376 -21.52 10.32 4.07
N SER A 377 -21.93 9.96 2.86
CA SER A 377 -21.38 8.83 2.10
C SER A 377 -19.91 9.08 1.75
N MET A 378 -19.12 8.01 1.67
CA MET A 378 -17.67 8.10 1.46
C MET A 378 -17.17 7.11 0.43
N CYS A 379 -16.10 7.45 -0.28
CA CYS A 379 -15.46 6.52 -1.20
C CYS A 379 -13.95 6.72 -1.28
N THR A 380 -13.23 5.75 -1.86
CA THR A 380 -11.84 5.96 -2.29
C THR A 380 -11.68 5.96 -3.81
N LEU A 381 -10.70 6.71 -4.32
CA LEU A 381 -10.41 6.80 -5.75
C LEU A 381 -8.89 6.93 -6.01
N HIS A 382 -8.40 6.28 -7.07
CA HIS A 382 -6.99 6.39 -7.47
C HIS A 382 -6.72 7.69 -8.26
N ALA A 383 -6.07 8.67 -7.63
CA ALA A 383 -5.62 9.92 -8.26
C ALA A 383 -4.39 10.52 -7.54
N ASN A 384 -3.61 11.35 -8.23
CA ASN A 384 -2.38 11.98 -7.72
C ASN A 384 -2.58 13.43 -7.27
N SER A 385 -3.75 14.02 -7.54
CA SER A 385 -4.17 15.34 -7.04
C SER A 385 -5.70 15.43 -6.89
N PRO A 386 -6.24 16.35 -6.07
CA PRO A 386 -7.68 16.60 -5.99
C PRO A 386 -8.31 16.97 -7.34
N ARG A 387 -7.58 17.74 -8.19
CA ARG A 387 -8.03 18.09 -9.54
C ARG A 387 -8.09 16.88 -10.48
N GLU A 388 -7.12 15.97 -10.39
CA GLU A 388 -7.17 14.71 -11.13
C GLU A 388 -8.31 13.82 -10.62
N CYS A 389 -8.59 13.81 -9.32
CA CYS A 389 -9.71 13.05 -8.74
C CYS A 389 -11.04 13.40 -9.43
N LEU A 390 -11.37 14.70 -9.53
CA LEU A 390 -12.55 15.18 -10.23
C LEU A 390 -12.59 14.73 -11.70
N GLY A 391 -11.51 14.96 -12.45
CA GLY A 391 -11.43 14.55 -13.86
C GLY A 391 -11.50 13.03 -14.08
N ARG A 392 -11.09 12.22 -13.09
CA ARG A 392 -11.26 10.76 -13.13
C ARG A 392 -12.70 10.34 -12.85
N MET A 393 -13.40 11.01 -11.94
CA MET A 393 -14.84 10.79 -11.73
C MET A 393 -15.63 11.12 -13.01
N GLU A 394 -15.33 12.25 -13.67
CA GLU A 394 -15.91 12.59 -14.99
C GLU A 394 -15.69 11.46 -16.01
N ASN A 395 -14.44 10.99 -16.15
CA ASN A 395 -14.10 9.93 -17.11
C ASN A 395 -14.74 8.58 -16.77
N MET A 396 -14.81 8.20 -15.49
CA MET A 396 -15.45 6.95 -15.03
C MET A 396 -16.95 6.92 -15.33
N ILE A 397 -17.63 8.07 -15.19
CA ILE A 397 -19.06 8.21 -15.54
C ILE A 397 -19.25 8.15 -17.06
N LEU A 398 -18.35 8.76 -17.83
CA LEU A 398 -18.35 8.70 -19.31
C LEU A 398 -18.05 7.29 -19.88
N MET A 399 -17.54 6.35 -19.07
CA MET A 399 -17.38 4.94 -19.46
C MET A 399 -18.67 4.12 -19.35
N GLY A 400 -19.73 4.66 -18.73
CA GLY A 400 -21.03 4.00 -18.64
C GLY A 400 -21.81 4.01 -19.95
N ASP A 401 -22.79 3.10 -20.08
CA ASP A 401 -23.63 2.97 -21.29
C ASP A 401 -24.51 4.20 -21.56
N ILE A 402 -24.80 5.00 -20.53
CA ILE A 402 -25.66 6.19 -20.62
C ILE A 402 -24.82 7.39 -21.05
N LYS A 403 -25.12 7.94 -22.23
CA LYS A 403 -24.49 9.16 -22.74
C LYS A 403 -25.03 10.40 -22.02
N ILE A 404 -24.39 10.78 -20.93
CA ILE A 404 -24.69 12.00 -20.16
C ILE A 404 -23.78 13.16 -20.68
N PRO A 405 -24.31 14.37 -20.93
CA PRO A 405 -23.48 15.53 -21.27
C PRO A 405 -22.46 15.84 -20.18
N LYS A 406 -21.23 16.20 -20.57
CA LYS A 406 -20.13 16.47 -19.61
C LYS A 406 -20.54 17.49 -18.53
N GLU A 407 -21.15 18.60 -18.94
CA GLU A 407 -21.62 19.65 -18.03
C GLU A 407 -22.53 19.11 -16.91
N ALA A 408 -23.45 18.19 -17.24
CA ALA A 408 -24.35 17.56 -16.26
C ALA A 408 -23.60 16.60 -15.32
N ILE A 409 -22.57 15.90 -15.82
CA ILE A 409 -21.68 15.08 -14.97
C ILE A 409 -20.88 15.98 -14.01
N SER A 410 -20.30 17.06 -14.52
CA SER A 410 -19.51 18.00 -13.72
C SER A 410 -20.38 18.67 -12.64
N ARG A 411 -21.62 19.02 -12.98
CA ARG A 411 -22.63 19.54 -12.03
C ARG A 411 -22.99 18.51 -10.96
N GLN A 412 -23.28 17.27 -11.35
CA GLN A 412 -23.56 16.18 -10.41
C GLN A 412 -22.40 15.96 -9.42
N ILE A 413 -21.14 15.98 -9.89
CA ILE A 413 -19.97 15.86 -9.00
C ILE A 413 -19.89 17.08 -8.05
N ALA A 414 -20.08 18.29 -8.58
CA ALA A 414 -19.97 19.53 -7.81
C ALA A 414 -21.06 19.74 -6.75
N GLU A 415 -22.25 19.16 -6.96
CA GLU A 415 -23.36 19.19 -5.99
C GLU A 415 -23.26 18.06 -4.95
N SER A 416 -22.68 16.92 -5.30
CA SER A 416 -22.62 15.74 -4.43
C SER A 416 -21.39 15.68 -3.50
N VAL A 417 -20.21 16.08 -3.98
CA VAL A 417 -18.96 15.96 -3.21
C VAL A 417 -18.75 17.20 -2.35
N ASP A 418 -18.53 17.04 -1.04
CA ASP A 418 -18.14 18.15 -0.17
C ASP A 418 -16.62 18.30 -0.10
N LEU A 419 -15.92 17.20 0.19
CA LEU A 419 -14.48 17.20 0.45
C LEU A 419 -13.74 16.14 -0.34
N ILE A 420 -12.54 16.50 -0.80
CA ILE A 420 -11.53 15.59 -1.34
C ILE A 420 -10.34 15.57 -0.37
N VAL A 421 -10.04 14.39 0.18
CA VAL A 421 -8.91 14.16 1.08
C VAL A 421 -7.82 13.42 0.32
N GLN A 422 -6.75 14.13 -0.04
CA GLN A 422 -5.63 13.54 -0.78
C GLN A 422 -4.61 12.95 0.19
N VAL A 423 -4.35 11.64 0.08
CA VAL A 423 -3.29 10.93 0.79
C VAL A 423 -2.19 10.47 -0.18
N LYS A 424 -0.93 10.51 0.27
CA LYS A 424 0.25 10.06 -0.49
C LYS A 424 1.22 9.27 0.38
N ARG A 425 1.83 8.24 -0.19
CA ARG A 425 3.09 7.65 0.30
C ARG A 425 4.23 8.47 -0.31
N LEU A 426 5.08 9.05 0.52
CA LEU A 426 6.24 9.84 0.09
C LEU A 426 7.46 8.94 -0.12
N ARG A 427 8.57 9.50 -0.68
CA ARG A 427 9.77 8.73 -1.03
C ARG A 427 10.53 8.15 0.16
N ASP A 428 10.32 8.72 1.35
CA ASP A 428 10.83 8.22 2.64
C ASP A 428 9.96 7.09 3.23
N GLY A 429 8.91 6.67 2.50
CA GLY A 429 7.95 5.67 2.93
C GLY A 429 6.83 6.19 3.84
N SER A 430 6.93 7.44 4.34
CA SER A 430 5.90 8.04 5.20
C SER A 430 4.59 8.24 4.43
N ARG A 431 3.45 8.08 5.11
CA ARG A 431 2.11 8.35 4.56
C ARG A 431 1.61 9.66 5.14
N ARG A 432 1.20 10.61 4.29
CA ARG A 432 0.67 11.93 4.71
C ARG A 432 -0.58 12.31 3.94
N THR A 433 -1.48 13.02 4.61
CA THR A 433 -2.60 13.75 3.99
C THR A 433 -2.04 15.02 3.38
N THR A 434 -1.85 15.06 2.07
CA THR A 434 -1.17 16.20 1.42
C THR A 434 -2.09 17.36 1.10
N ASN A 435 -3.40 17.11 0.95
CA ASN A 435 -4.38 18.14 0.66
C ASN A 435 -5.71 17.77 1.32
N ILE A 436 -6.42 18.76 1.85
CA ILE A 436 -7.86 18.70 2.12
C ILE A 436 -8.47 19.84 1.31
N THR A 437 -9.32 19.49 0.37
CA THR A 437 -9.87 20.42 -0.63
C THR A 437 -11.38 20.29 -0.64
N GLU A 438 -12.12 21.37 -0.42
CA GLU A 438 -13.57 21.38 -0.57
C GLU A 438 -13.96 21.69 -2.03
N VAL A 439 -15.08 21.13 -2.46
CA VAL A 439 -15.71 21.43 -3.75
C VAL A 439 -16.80 22.48 -3.48
N ILE A 440 -16.76 23.60 -4.20
CA ILE A 440 -17.59 24.77 -3.87
C ILE A 440 -18.70 25.04 -4.91
N GLY A 441 -18.72 24.29 -6.00
CA GLY A 441 -19.70 24.43 -7.10
C GLY A 441 -19.04 24.47 -8.47
N MET A 442 -19.62 25.25 -9.39
CA MET A 442 -19.14 25.41 -10.76
C MET A 442 -19.03 26.87 -11.17
N GLU A 443 -18.06 27.16 -12.05
CA GLU A 443 -17.96 28.40 -12.82
C GLU A 443 -17.91 28.02 -14.31
N GLY A 444 -19.00 28.29 -15.04
CA GLY A 444 -19.20 27.74 -16.38
C GLY A 444 -19.19 26.21 -16.36
N ASP A 445 -18.33 25.60 -17.18
CA ASP A 445 -18.14 24.14 -17.28
C ASP A 445 -17.09 23.57 -16.29
N VAL A 446 -16.51 24.41 -15.42
CA VAL A 446 -15.40 24.03 -14.54
C VAL A 446 -15.87 23.86 -13.11
N ILE A 447 -15.61 22.69 -12.52
CA ILE A 447 -15.78 22.46 -11.07
C ILE A 447 -14.74 23.30 -10.32
N VAL A 448 -15.22 24.18 -9.43
CA VAL A 448 -14.38 25.05 -8.61
C VAL A 448 -14.14 24.40 -7.26
N THR A 449 -12.93 24.57 -6.73
CA THR A 449 -12.50 24.00 -5.45
C THR A 449 -11.74 25.02 -4.61
N GLN A 450 -11.83 24.89 -3.29
CA GLN A 450 -11.05 25.66 -2.32
C GLN A 450 -10.15 24.70 -1.53
N GLU A 451 -8.84 24.97 -1.49
CA GLU A 451 -7.92 24.22 -0.65
C GLU A 451 -7.99 24.74 0.79
N LEU A 452 -8.34 23.87 1.74
CA LEU A 452 -8.39 24.21 3.16
C LEU A 452 -7.03 23.96 3.83
N PHE A 453 -6.40 22.84 3.48
CA PHE A 453 -5.09 22.46 4.02
C PHE A 453 -4.19 21.87 2.95
N LYS A 454 -2.88 22.14 3.05
CA LYS A 454 -1.84 21.63 2.17
C LYS A 454 -0.58 21.25 2.94
N PHE A 455 0.04 20.14 2.55
CA PHE A 455 1.39 19.77 2.97
C PHE A 455 2.43 20.43 2.05
N GLU A 456 3.33 21.22 2.63
CA GLU A 456 4.46 21.83 1.92
C GLU A 456 5.76 21.12 2.30
N TYR A 457 6.48 20.62 1.29
CA TYR A 457 7.84 20.12 1.45
C TYR A 457 8.76 21.29 1.78
N LEU A 458 9.57 21.13 2.83
CA LEU A 458 10.58 22.12 3.23
C LEU A 458 11.98 21.61 2.87
N ASP A 459 12.33 20.41 3.33
CA ASP A 459 13.68 19.85 3.15
C ASP A 459 13.72 18.33 3.37
N GLU A 460 14.90 17.72 3.32
CA GLU A 460 15.14 16.30 3.62
C GLU A 460 16.30 16.18 4.62
N SER A 461 16.16 15.32 5.64
CA SER A 461 17.25 15.05 6.60
C SER A 461 18.37 14.23 5.95
N GLU A 462 19.53 14.18 6.60
CA GLU A 462 20.67 13.34 6.17
C GLU A 462 20.25 11.86 5.99
N ASP A 463 19.41 11.32 6.89
CA ASP A 463 18.81 9.98 6.79
C ASP A 463 17.76 9.79 5.66
N GLY A 464 17.52 10.80 4.81
CA GLY A 464 16.54 10.75 3.73
C GLY A 464 15.07 10.86 4.16
N LYS A 465 14.80 11.41 5.36
CA LYS A 465 13.43 11.63 5.87
C LYS A 465 12.90 12.99 5.42
N ILE A 466 11.68 13.04 4.91
CA ILE A 466 11.09 14.30 4.43
C ILE A 466 10.70 15.20 5.60
N MET A 467 11.18 16.43 5.58
CA MET A 467 10.76 17.52 6.45
C MET A 467 9.79 18.43 5.69
N GLY A 468 8.70 18.80 6.34
CA GLY A 468 7.64 19.59 5.74
C GLY A 468 6.54 19.88 6.74
N GLU A 469 5.70 20.86 6.40
CA GLU A 469 4.67 21.39 7.30
C GLU A 469 3.27 21.33 6.67
N PHE A 470 2.24 21.30 7.52
CA PHE A 470 0.86 21.37 7.09
C PHE A 470 0.35 22.79 7.29
N ARG A 471 0.14 23.51 6.18
CA ARG A 471 -0.43 24.87 6.19
C ARG A 471 -1.93 24.81 6.01
N SER A 472 -2.64 25.64 6.76
CA SER A 472 -3.99 26.08 6.39
C SER A 472 -3.90 27.17 5.32
N SER A 473 -4.91 27.29 4.47
CA SER A 473 -5.11 28.45 3.59
C SER A 473 -5.62 29.70 4.32
N GLY A 474 -6.12 29.56 5.56
CA GLY A 474 -6.73 30.64 6.34
C GLY A 474 -8.08 31.12 5.78
N LEU A 475 -8.71 30.31 4.93
CA LEU A 475 -9.98 30.64 4.27
C LEU A 475 -11.16 30.07 5.07
N ARG A 476 -12.28 30.80 5.05
CA ARG A 476 -13.55 30.32 5.62
C ARG A 476 -14.09 29.17 4.75
N PRO A 477 -14.39 27.99 5.31
CA PRO A 477 -14.97 26.90 4.53
C PRO A 477 -16.37 27.23 4.02
N TYR A 478 -16.68 26.80 2.80
CA TYR A 478 -18.04 26.80 2.24
C TYR A 478 -18.90 25.71 2.89
N THR A 479 -18.28 24.57 3.21
CA THR A 479 -18.87 23.45 3.96
C THR A 479 -19.25 23.78 5.41
N LEU A 480 -18.96 24.99 5.90
CA LEU A 480 -19.29 25.46 7.26
C LEU A 480 -20.78 25.39 7.59
N GLU A 481 -21.68 25.59 6.63
CA GLU A 481 -23.13 25.53 6.88
C GLU A 481 -23.59 24.11 7.23
N LYS A 482 -22.97 23.07 6.64
CA LYS A 482 -23.19 21.68 7.07
C LYS A 482 -22.70 21.48 8.50
N ALA A 483 -21.51 21.96 8.86
CA ALA A 483 -21.03 21.90 10.24
C ALA A 483 -21.98 22.60 11.24
N ARG A 484 -22.62 23.71 10.85
CA ARG A 484 -23.61 24.41 11.69
C ARG A 484 -24.84 23.57 12.00
N GLN A 485 -25.35 22.81 11.03
CA GLN A 485 -26.55 21.98 11.21
C GLN A 485 -26.38 20.93 12.32
N PHE A 486 -25.14 20.53 12.60
CA PHE A 486 -24.77 19.61 13.68
C PHE A 486 -24.14 20.31 14.91
N GLY A 487 -24.10 21.64 14.94
CA GLY A 487 -23.58 22.42 16.07
C GLY A 487 -22.04 22.52 16.17
N PHE A 488 -21.31 22.24 15.08
CA PHE A 488 -19.85 22.22 15.06
C PHE A 488 -19.21 23.38 14.27
N ASP A 489 -19.97 24.40 13.85
CA ASP A 489 -19.45 25.46 12.96
C ASP A 489 -18.30 26.26 13.57
N GLN A 490 -18.38 26.67 14.84
CA GLN A 490 -17.26 27.38 15.49
C GLN A 490 -15.97 26.54 15.49
N ALA A 491 -16.04 25.28 15.95
CA ALA A 491 -14.88 24.40 16.01
C ALA A 491 -14.33 24.04 14.62
N TYR A 492 -15.19 23.94 13.60
CA TYR A 492 -14.78 23.71 12.22
C TYR A 492 -14.06 24.93 11.63
N LEU A 493 -14.57 26.13 11.90
CA LEU A 493 -13.97 27.39 11.49
C LEU A 493 -12.61 27.60 12.18
N GLU A 494 -12.51 27.40 13.49
CA GLU A 494 -11.26 27.51 14.25
C GLU A 494 -10.21 26.47 13.85
N ALA A 495 -10.64 25.30 13.35
CA ALA A 495 -9.73 24.33 12.76
C ALA A 495 -9.22 24.77 11.38
N CYS A 496 -10.06 25.41 10.56
CA CYS A 496 -9.73 25.79 9.18
C CYS A 496 -9.04 27.15 9.05
N LEU A 497 -9.13 28.05 10.03
CA LEU A 497 -8.33 29.29 10.12
C LEU A 497 -7.01 29.00 10.83
#